data_AF-A0A536AWD3-F1
#
_entry.id   AF-A0A536AWD3-F1
#
_cell.length_a   1.000
_cell.length_b   1.000
_cell.length_c   1.000
_cell.angle_alpha   90.00
_cell.angle_beta   90.00
_cell.angle_gamma   90.00
#
_symmetry.space_group_name_H-M   'P 1'
#
loop_
_entity.id
_entity.type
_entity.pdbx_description
1 polymer ?
#
loop_
_entity_poly.entity_id
_entity_poly.type
_entity_poly.pdbx_seq_one_letter_code
_entity_poly.pdbx_strand_id
1 'polypeptide(L)'
;MPTAWLGPEVLGGSPGGPTWVVFRDPSGAEAVSLMTWPDTTATAVAKTGYQTESHEVTLTEGSRTRPAIELTAYAGWSGAEGSGSYACRHLFVQIDATLVADVIACGAKVRGSSTPAPELRSTQDRVALRLGPSGR
;
A
#
# COMPACT_ATOMS: atom_id res chain seq x y z
N MET A 1 -14.42 2.47 -8.92
CA MET A 1 -12.98 2.63 -9.24
C MET A 1 -12.87 3.59 -10.41
N PRO A 2 -11.83 4.43 -10.50
CA PRO A 2 -11.61 5.23 -11.71
C PRO A 2 -11.46 4.28 -12.89
N THR A 3 -12.21 4.51 -13.96
CA THR A 3 -12.50 3.59 -15.07
C THR A 3 -11.30 3.17 -15.93
N ALA A 4 -10.07 3.55 -15.54
CA ALA A 4 -8.85 3.38 -16.32
C ALA A 4 -7.79 2.47 -15.67
N TRP A 5 -7.96 2.01 -14.42
CA TRP A 5 -6.95 1.16 -13.77
C TRP A 5 -7.06 -0.31 -14.22
N LEU A 6 -5.92 -0.92 -14.56
CA LEU A 6 -5.77 -2.33 -14.91
C LEU A 6 -5.66 -3.19 -13.64
N GLY A 7 -6.24 -4.40 -13.62
CA GLY A 7 -6.25 -5.34 -12.48
C GLY A 7 -7.66 -5.78 -12.05
N PRO A 8 -7.84 -6.54 -10.95
CA PRO A 8 -6.78 -6.99 -10.04
C PRO A 8 -5.90 -8.08 -10.67
N GLU A 9 -4.59 -7.93 -10.53
CA GLU A 9 -3.63 -8.99 -10.78
C GLU A 9 -3.18 -9.58 -9.43
N VAL A 10 -3.38 -10.88 -9.22
CA VAL A 10 -2.86 -11.56 -8.03
C VAL A 10 -1.46 -12.07 -8.35
N LEU A 11 -0.45 -11.47 -7.73
CA LEU A 11 0.92 -11.97 -7.83
C LEU A 11 1.08 -13.12 -6.83
N GLY A 12 1.62 -14.24 -7.29
CA GLY A 12 1.82 -15.43 -6.47
C GLY A 12 2.68 -15.12 -5.24
N GLY A 13 2.17 -15.42 -4.05
CA GLY A 13 2.92 -15.38 -2.80
C GLY A 13 3.61 -16.73 -2.53
N SER A 14 4.68 -16.71 -1.74
CA SER A 14 5.25 -17.94 -1.17
C SER A 14 4.24 -18.60 -0.21
N PRO A 15 4.23 -19.94 -0.05
CA PRO A 15 3.42 -20.59 0.98
C PRO A 15 3.71 -20.00 2.36
N GLY A 16 2.68 -19.50 3.05
CA GLY A 16 2.80 -18.79 4.34
C GLY A 16 3.24 -17.32 4.25
N GLY A 17 3.46 -16.81 3.03
CA GLY A 17 3.78 -15.41 2.76
C GLY A 17 2.54 -14.58 2.41
N PRO A 18 2.73 -13.26 2.27
CA PRO A 18 1.64 -12.35 1.92
C PRO A 18 1.03 -12.65 0.54
N THR A 19 -0.29 -12.45 0.43
CA THR A 19 -0.97 -12.41 -0.88
C THR A 19 -0.85 -11.01 -1.46
N TRP A 20 -0.36 -10.90 -2.70
CA TRP A 20 -0.18 -9.63 -3.40
C TRP A 20 -1.28 -9.41 -4.43
N VAL A 21 -2.02 -8.30 -4.31
CA VAL A 21 -2.98 -7.86 -5.34
C VAL A 21 -2.57 -6.50 -5.85
N VAL A 22 -2.41 -6.35 -7.17
CA VAL A 22 -1.92 -5.11 -7.79
C VAL A 22 -2.97 -4.52 -8.73
N PHE A 23 -3.18 -3.21 -8.60
CA PHE A 23 -3.92 -2.38 -9.54
C PHE A 23 -2.95 -1.38 -10.15
N ARG A 24 -2.90 -1.27 -11.47
CA ARG A 24 -1.99 -0.38 -12.19
C ARG A 24 -2.76 0.69 -12.94
N ASP A 25 -2.16 1.84 -13.14
CA ASP A 25 -2.67 2.81 -14.11
C ASP A 25 -2.52 2.28 -15.55
N PRO A 26 -3.14 2.90 -16.57
CA PRO A 26 -3.00 2.46 -17.96
C PRO A 26 -1.56 2.40 -18.47
N SER A 27 -0.66 3.23 -17.94
CA SER A 27 0.75 3.24 -18.34
C SER A 27 1.59 2.15 -17.66
N GLY A 28 1.06 1.53 -16.60
CA GLY A 28 1.77 0.55 -15.78
C GLY A 28 2.80 1.14 -14.82
N ALA A 29 2.94 2.47 -14.79
CA ALA A 29 3.95 3.19 -14.03
C ALA A 29 3.57 3.40 -12.56
N GLU A 30 2.29 3.50 -12.27
CA GLU A 30 1.76 3.69 -10.92
C GLU A 30 0.92 2.51 -10.48
N ALA A 31 1.05 2.11 -9.23
CA ALA A 31 0.32 0.97 -8.70
C ALA A 31 -0.17 1.19 -7.27
N VAL A 32 -1.40 0.72 -7.00
CA VAL A 32 -1.85 0.39 -5.65
C VAL A 32 -1.68 -1.11 -5.48
N SER A 33 -0.90 -1.52 -4.48
CA SER A 33 -0.74 -2.92 -4.12
C SER A 33 -1.39 -3.21 -2.77
N LEU A 34 -1.93 -4.40 -2.61
CA LEU A 34 -2.46 -4.92 -1.36
C LEU A 34 -1.62 -6.12 -0.96
N MET A 35 -1.17 -6.12 0.28
CA MET A 35 -0.46 -7.23 0.89
C MET A 35 -1.18 -7.62 2.18
N THR A 36 -1.53 -8.89 2.36
CA THR A 36 -2.19 -9.37 3.58
C THR A 36 -1.24 -10.10 4.50
N TRP A 37 -1.29 -9.81 5.80
CA TRP A 37 -0.50 -10.46 6.83
C TRP A 37 -1.43 -11.20 7.81
N PRO A 38 -1.34 -12.53 7.91
CA PRO A 38 -2.10 -13.31 8.87
C PRO A 38 -1.46 -13.30 10.27
N ASP A 39 -2.24 -13.69 11.27
CA ASP A 39 -1.86 -13.90 12.67
C ASP A 39 -1.10 -12.73 13.32
N THR A 40 -1.49 -11.50 12.99
CA THR A 40 -0.75 -10.31 13.44
C THR A 40 -1.64 -9.06 13.61
N THR A 41 -1.05 -8.02 14.20
CA THR A 41 -1.67 -6.69 14.35
C THR A 41 -0.98 -5.66 13.47
N ALA A 42 -1.70 -4.62 13.05
CA ALA A 42 -1.14 -3.55 12.23
C ALA A 42 0.12 -2.95 12.88
N THR A 43 0.10 -2.74 14.20
CA THR A 43 1.24 -2.23 14.96
C THR A 43 2.42 -3.19 14.96
N ALA A 44 2.17 -4.49 15.09
CA ALA A 44 3.24 -5.50 15.07
C ALA A 44 3.93 -5.56 13.70
N VAL A 45 3.16 -5.51 12.60
CA VAL A 45 3.71 -5.48 11.24
C VAL A 45 4.53 -4.21 11.01
N ALA A 46 3.99 -3.04 11.36
CA ALA A 46 4.67 -1.77 11.18
C ALA A 46 6.02 -1.72 11.93
N LYS A 47 6.05 -2.22 13.18
CA LYS A 47 7.27 -2.23 14.01
C LYS A 47 8.32 -3.23 13.55
N THR A 48 7.92 -4.42 13.13
CA THR A 48 8.85 -5.50 12.77
C THR A 48 9.38 -5.39 11.35
N GLY A 49 8.55 -4.91 10.41
CA GLY A 49 8.88 -4.95 8.98
C GLY A 49 9.82 -3.84 8.51
N TYR A 50 9.72 -2.62 9.05
CA TYR A 50 10.30 -1.46 8.38
C TYR A 50 11.28 -0.65 9.23
N GLN A 51 11.37 -0.84 10.55
CA GLN A 51 12.24 -0.06 11.46
C GLN A 51 12.22 1.47 11.20
N THR A 52 11.11 1.97 10.65
CA THR A 52 10.93 3.36 10.21
C THR A 52 9.89 4.00 11.11
N GLU A 53 9.92 5.32 11.26
CA GLU A 53 8.86 6.04 11.97
C GLU A 53 7.50 5.72 11.35
N SER A 54 6.58 5.27 12.20
CA SER A 54 5.20 4.96 11.85
C SER A 54 4.27 5.87 12.66
N HIS A 55 3.20 6.34 12.04
CA HIS A 55 2.22 7.22 12.67
C HIS A 55 0.84 6.60 12.61
N GLU A 56 0.09 6.70 13.70
CA GLU A 56 -1.34 6.41 13.67
C GLU A 56 -2.06 7.52 12.90
N VAL A 57 -2.90 7.13 11.94
CA VAL A 57 -3.69 8.05 11.13
C VAL A 57 -5.14 7.60 11.08
N THR A 58 -6.05 8.54 10.88
CA THR A 58 -7.47 8.25 10.59
C THR A 58 -7.77 8.67 9.16
N LEU A 59 -8.03 7.70 8.30
CA LEU A 59 -8.48 7.93 6.93
C LEU A 59 -9.93 8.39 6.94
N THR A 60 -10.31 9.29 6.03
CA THR A 60 -11.68 9.83 5.95
C THR A 60 -12.15 9.96 4.49
N GLU A 61 -13.38 9.53 4.20
CA GLU A 61 -14.09 9.80 2.94
C GLU A 61 -15.60 9.98 3.23
N GLY A 62 -16.08 11.22 3.19
CA GLY A 62 -17.45 11.53 3.60
C GLY A 62 -17.68 11.19 5.08
N SER A 63 -18.66 10.33 5.36
CA SER A 63 -18.95 9.84 6.73
C SER A 63 -18.17 8.59 7.12
N ARG A 64 -17.36 8.02 6.22
CA ARG A 64 -16.55 6.83 6.51
C ARG A 64 -15.22 7.25 7.10
N THR A 65 -14.84 6.60 8.19
CA THR A 65 -13.54 6.76 8.81
C THR A 65 -12.88 5.41 9.01
N ARG A 66 -11.54 5.39 9.01
CA ARG A 66 -10.80 4.15 9.31
C ARG A 66 -9.46 4.44 9.98
N PRO A 67 -9.17 3.84 11.15
CA PRO A 67 -7.84 3.90 11.72
C PRO A 67 -6.86 3.09 10.86
N ALA A 68 -5.66 3.61 10.68
CA ALA A 68 -4.56 2.94 10.01
C ALA A 68 -3.23 3.33 10.67
N ILE A 69 -2.20 2.55 10.38
CA ILE A 69 -0.82 2.94 10.67
C ILE A 69 -0.15 3.27 9.35
N GLU A 70 0.33 4.50 9.24
CA GLU A 70 1.05 5.01 8.09
C GLU A 70 2.55 4.93 8.32
N LEU A 71 3.28 4.48 7.30
CA LEU A 71 4.73 4.66 7.23
C LEU A 71 5.16 4.93 5.79
N THR A 72 6.35 5.50 5.64
CA THR A 72 6.99 5.69 4.33
C THR A 72 8.23 4.81 4.27
N ALA A 73 8.27 3.89 3.30
CA ALA A 73 9.44 3.08 2.99
C ALA A 73 10.08 3.58 1.68
N TYR A 74 11.37 3.33 1.49
CA TYR A 74 12.10 3.74 0.28
C TYR A 74 12.67 2.51 -0.42
N ALA A 75 12.51 2.48 -1.75
CA ALA A 75 13.13 1.47 -2.59
C ALA A 75 14.06 2.12 -3.61
N GLY A 76 15.14 1.43 -3.95
CA GLY A 76 16.09 1.81 -4.99
C GLY A 76 16.03 0.87 -6.18
N TRP A 77 16.36 1.36 -7.36
CA TRP A 77 16.52 0.54 -8.54
C TRP A 77 17.70 1.01 -9.39
N SER A 78 18.32 0.05 -10.09
CA SER A 78 19.39 0.30 -11.04
C SER A 78 19.28 -0.68 -12.21
N GLY A 79 19.71 -0.24 -13.40
CA GLY A 79 19.70 -1.04 -14.63
C GLY A 79 20.32 -0.30 -15.81
N ALA A 80 20.30 -0.91 -16.99
CA ALA A 80 20.89 -0.34 -18.21
C ALA A 80 20.27 1.03 -18.58
N GLU A 81 19.01 1.25 -18.22
CA GLU A 81 18.28 2.49 -18.49
C GLU A 81 18.52 3.58 -17.44
N GLY A 82 19.30 3.33 -16.39
CA GLY A 82 19.67 4.29 -15.35
C GLY A 82 19.46 3.77 -13.93
N SER A 83 19.39 4.69 -12.98
CA SER A 83 19.08 4.40 -11.58
C SER A 83 18.16 5.45 -10.99
N GLY A 84 17.50 5.07 -9.91
CA GLY A 84 16.61 5.96 -9.18
C GLY A 84 16.16 5.37 -7.85
N SER A 85 15.38 6.14 -7.12
CA SER A 85 14.71 5.71 -5.90
C SER A 85 13.26 6.18 -5.93
N TYR A 86 12.40 5.47 -5.21
CA TYR A 86 11.02 5.87 -5.04
C TYR A 86 10.57 5.59 -3.61
N ALA A 87 9.77 6.51 -3.07
CA ALA A 87 9.09 6.31 -1.81
C ALA A 87 7.81 5.51 -2.03
N CYS A 88 7.49 4.66 -1.07
CA CYS A 88 6.23 3.95 -0.96
C CYS A 88 5.56 4.35 0.35
N ARG A 89 4.31 4.81 0.26
CA ARG A 89 3.45 4.97 1.42
C ARG A 89 2.77 3.64 1.70
N HIS A 90 2.88 3.16 2.92
CA HIS A 90 2.20 1.96 3.42
C HIS A 90 1.09 2.38 4.38
N LEU A 91 -0.05 1.70 4.27
CA LEU A 91 -1.18 1.85 5.18
C LEU A 91 -1.54 0.47 5.73
N PHE A 92 -1.12 0.21 6.97
CA PHE A 92 -1.52 -0.99 7.69
C PHE A 92 -2.89 -0.79 8.30
N VAL A 93 -3.80 -1.65 7.88
CA VAL A 93 -5.21 -1.60 8.21
C VAL A 93 -5.59 -2.93 8.83
N GLN A 94 -6.09 -2.90 10.07
CA GLN A 94 -6.62 -4.09 10.71
C GLN A 94 -7.95 -4.48 10.05
N ILE A 95 -8.04 -5.71 9.53
CA ILE A 95 -9.22 -6.28 8.87
C ILE A 95 -10.07 -7.11 9.84
N ASP A 96 -9.43 -7.84 10.76
CA ASP A 96 -10.05 -8.51 11.91
C ASP A 96 -8.99 -8.71 13.01
N ALA A 97 -9.23 -9.51 14.04
CA ALA A 97 -8.29 -9.68 15.16
C ALA A 97 -6.92 -10.27 14.78
N THR A 98 -6.82 -10.97 13.63
CA THR A 98 -5.59 -11.65 13.20
C THR A 98 -5.17 -11.30 11.78
N LEU A 99 -5.99 -10.57 11.01
CA LEU A 99 -5.69 -10.21 9.63
C LEU A 99 -5.41 -8.71 9.48
N VAL A 100 -4.25 -8.39 8.90
CA VAL A 100 -3.85 -7.03 8.53
C VAL A 100 -3.73 -6.93 7.02
N ALA A 101 -4.20 -5.83 6.45
CA ALA A 101 -3.90 -5.43 5.09
C ALA A 101 -2.90 -4.27 5.09
N ASP A 102 -1.82 -4.39 4.32
CA ASP A 102 -0.92 -3.31 3.93
C ASP A 102 -1.34 -2.83 2.54
N VAL A 103 -1.89 -1.61 2.46
CA VAL A 103 -2.20 -0.96 1.19
C VAL A 103 -1.04 -0.06 0.83
N ILE A 104 -0.42 -0.28 -0.32
CA ILE A 104 0.85 0.32 -0.71
C ILE A 104 0.67 1.17 -1.95
N ALA A 105 1.16 2.41 -1.92
CA ALA A 105 1.28 3.29 -3.07
C ALA A 105 2.73 3.74 -3.22
N CYS A 106 3.32 3.54 -4.39
CA CYS A 106 4.72 3.89 -4.66
C CYS A 106 4.84 4.98 -5.72
N GLY A 107 5.91 5.79 -5.61
CA GLY A 107 6.31 6.69 -6.69
C GLY A 107 6.73 5.92 -7.94
N ALA A 108 6.62 6.57 -9.10
CA ALA A 108 6.96 5.97 -10.38
C ALA A 108 8.45 5.60 -10.46
N LYS A 109 8.76 4.51 -11.17
CA LYS A 109 10.14 4.06 -11.45
C LYS A 109 10.79 4.94 -12.53
N VAL A 110 11.22 6.14 -12.14
CA VAL A 110 11.87 7.14 -13.01
C VAL A 110 13.31 7.39 -12.58
N ARG A 111 14.14 7.95 -13.47
CA ARG A 111 15.50 8.37 -13.11
C ARG A 111 15.42 9.45 -12.03
N GLY A 112 16.22 9.32 -10.99
CA GLY A 112 16.16 10.20 -9.81
C GLY A 112 15.19 9.70 -8.74
N SER A 113 14.72 10.59 -7.88
CA SER A 113 13.80 10.27 -6.78
C SER A 113 12.35 10.58 -7.14
N SER A 114 11.42 9.74 -6.71
CA SER A 114 9.97 9.98 -6.85
C SER A 114 9.20 9.64 -5.59
N THR A 115 8.00 10.21 -5.47
CA THR A 115 7.03 9.91 -4.40
C THR A 115 5.69 9.58 -5.03
N PRO A 116 4.76 8.92 -4.31
CA PRO A 116 3.45 8.57 -4.84
C PRO A 116 2.66 9.84 -5.20
N ALA A 117 2.08 9.90 -6.41
CA ALA A 117 1.27 11.04 -6.83
C ALA A 117 0.04 11.24 -5.91
N PRO A 118 -0.46 12.48 -5.75
CA PRO A 118 -1.63 12.77 -4.90
C PRO A 118 -2.88 11.95 -5.27
N GLU A 119 -3.11 11.71 -6.55
CA GLU A 119 -4.24 10.95 -7.08
C GLU A 119 -4.12 9.47 -6.71
N LEU A 120 -2.89 8.93 -6.74
CA LEU A 120 -2.57 7.58 -6.32
C LEU A 120 -2.77 7.42 -4.81
N ARG A 121 -2.32 8.38 -3.99
CA ARG A 121 -2.57 8.39 -2.54
C ARG A 121 -4.07 8.46 -2.21
N SER A 122 -4.81 9.30 -2.93
CA SER A 122 -6.27 9.38 -2.78
C SER A 122 -6.96 8.06 -3.16
N THR A 123 -6.40 7.33 -4.13
CA THR A 123 -6.90 6.01 -4.52
C THR A 123 -6.56 4.94 -3.47
N GLN A 124 -5.34 4.98 -2.92
CA GLN A 124 -4.91 4.14 -1.80
C GLN A 124 -5.83 4.29 -0.59
N ASP A 125 -6.12 5.52 -0.16
CA ASP A 125 -7.01 5.80 0.98
C ASP A 125 -8.40 5.22 0.74
N ARG A 126 -8.94 5.41 -0.47
CA ARG A 126 -10.24 4.87 -0.90
C ARG A 126 -10.28 3.35 -0.89
N VAL A 127 -9.19 2.69 -1.26
CA VAL A 127 -9.07 1.22 -1.17
C VAL A 127 -9.07 0.81 0.29
N ALA A 128 -8.18 1.38 1.11
CA ALA A 128 -8.08 1.10 2.55
C ALA A 128 -9.42 1.25 3.29
N LEU A 129 -10.15 2.34 3.02
CA LEU A 129 -11.47 2.61 3.59
C LEU A 129 -12.54 1.58 3.22
N ARG A 130 -12.38 0.84 2.11
CA ARG A 130 -13.36 -0.14 1.60
C ARG A 130 -13.02 -1.59 1.96
N LEU A 131 -11.84 -1.86 2.54
CA LEU A 131 -11.45 -3.23 2.94
C LEU A 131 -12.37 -3.76 4.06
N GLY A 132 -12.48 -5.09 4.21
CA GLY A 132 -13.23 -5.75 5.31
C GLY A 132 -12.73 -5.36 6.72
N PRO A 133 -13.45 -5.63 7.81
CA PRO A 133 -13.89 -4.53 8.67
C PRO A 133 -13.07 -4.27 9.95
N SER A 134 -12.76 -2.98 10.18
CA SER A 134 -12.68 -2.43 11.54
C SER A 134 -13.79 -1.38 11.76
N GLY A 135 -14.97 -1.86 12.19
CA GLY A 135 -16.20 -1.10 12.52
C GLY A 135 -17.24 -1.09 11.39
N ARG A 136 -18.46 -1.57 11.66
CA ARG A 136 -19.59 -1.64 10.71
C ARG A 136 -19.91 -0.31 10.03
#